data_AF-A0A542B460-F1
#
_entry.id   AF-A0A542B460-F1
#
_cell.length_a   1.000
_cell.length_b   1.000
_cell.length_c   1.000
_cell.angle_alpha   90.00
_cell.angle_beta   90.00
_cell.angle_gamma   90.00
#
_symmetry.space_group_name_H-M   'P 1'
#
loop_
_entity.id
_entity.type
_entity.pdbx_description
1 polymer ?
#
loop_
_entity_poly.entity_id
_entity_poly.type
_entity_poly.pdbx_seq_one_letter_code
_entity_poly.pdbx_strand_id
1 'polypeptide(L)'
;MINRFSGLVLGPVFALAVAGCQETTQTAARPRVDAPGVPVSVQSISGAPENVTTSFAGLLGEAAAERKMEIVPGNKPARFRVKGYLTAQPTEDGQTSLAFVWDVYDSTKQRAQRVQGESIGKRSGGSDPWAGIDQTVVAKAASDSMDAIAGFLVTTPAVETLKTETKTGKPAKPGTRVAATDPKKS
;
A
#
# COMPACT_ATOMS: atom_id res chain seq x y z
N MET A 1 8.42 76.62 3.26
CA MET A 1 7.48 75.92 2.37
C MET A 1 6.95 74.69 3.09
N ILE A 2 5.63 74.55 3.05
CA ILE A 2 4.76 73.40 3.40
C ILE A 2 5.40 72.08 2.87
N ASN A 3 5.41 70.93 3.55
CA ASN A 3 4.21 70.14 3.79
C ASN A 3 4.39 68.99 4.81
N ARG A 4 3.27 68.69 5.49
CA ARG A 4 2.98 67.52 6.32
C ARG A 4 2.57 66.35 5.43
N PHE A 5 2.83 65.09 5.81
CA PHE A 5 1.88 63.99 5.54
C PHE A 5 2.04 62.84 6.54
N SER A 6 0.94 62.57 7.24
CA SER A 6 0.61 61.38 8.01
C SER A 6 0.50 60.13 7.13
N GLY A 7 0.69 58.95 7.72
CA GLY A 7 0.30 57.68 7.11
C GLY A 7 0.57 56.47 7.99
N LEU A 8 -0.41 56.11 8.82
CA LEU A 8 -0.48 54.91 9.66
C LEU A 8 -1.21 53.81 8.86
N VAL A 9 -0.58 52.64 8.65
CA VAL A 9 -1.24 51.37 8.23
C VAL A 9 -0.35 50.22 8.72
N LEU A 10 -0.57 49.64 9.91
CA LEU A 10 -1.40 48.47 10.20
C LEU A 10 -1.37 47.34 9.14
N GLY A 11 -0.69 46.24 9.44
CA GLY A 11 -0.83 45.01 8.64
C GLY A 11 0.01 43.86 9.20
N PRO A 12 -0.59 42.90 9.93
CA PRO A 12 0.08 41.66 10.29
C PRO A 12 0.08 40.77 9.05
N VAL A 13 1.23 40.61 8.41
CA VAL A 13 1.36 39.58 7.37
C VAL A 13 1.43 38.23 8.09
N PHE A 14 0.27 37.58 8.07
CA PHE A 14 0.02 36.23 8.52
C PHE A 14 0.87 35.26 7.66
N ALA A 15 2.05 34.89 8.15
CA ALA A 15 2.84 33.82 7.55
C ALA A 15 2.22 32.48 7.95
N LEU A 16 1.31 31.96 7.12
CA LEU A 16 0.88 30.57 7.15
C LEU A 16 2.07 29.69 6.76
N ALA A 17 2.85 29.28 7.76
CA ALA A 17 3.76 28.16 7.63
C ALA A 17 2.91 26.90 7.41
N VAL A 18 2.70 26.52 6.14
CA VAL A 18 2.28 25.17 5.80
C VAL A 18 3.45 24.27 6.16
N ALA A 19 3.41 23.71 7.38
CA ALA A 19 4.19 22.55 7.74
C ALA A 19 3.69 21.38 6.89
N GLY A 20 4.23 21.25 5.69
CA GLY A 20 4.14 19.99 4.97
C GLY A 20 4.79 18.94 5.84
N CYS A 21 4.03 17.92 6.25
CA CYS A 21 4.60 16.67 6.71
C CYS A 21 5.39 16.09 5.53
N GLN A 22 6.64 16.52 5.39
CA GLN A 22 7.62 15.76 4.64
C GLN A 22 7.82 14.50 5.49
N GLU A 23 7.24 13.39 5.03
CA GLU A 23 7.51 12.07 5.58
C GLU A 23 8.98 11.75 5.28
N THR A 24 9.87 12.34 6.07
CA THR A 24 11.28 12.01 6.11
C THR A 24 11.32 10.52 6.45
N THR A 25 11.70 9.72 5.45
CA THR A 25 11.70 8.27 5.54
C THR A 25 12.80 7.88 6.51
N GLN A 26 12.46 7.80 7.79
CA GLN A 26 13.35 7.25 8.80
C GLN A 26 13.46 5.75 8.53
N THR A 27 14.69 5.26 8.34
CA THR A 27 15.03 3.82 8.27
C THR A 27 14.75 3.13 9.63
N ALA A 28 13.52 3.19 10.12
CA ALA A 28 13.07 2.39 11.24
C ALA A 28 12.67 1.01 10.71
N ALA A 29 13.00 -0.05 11.47
CA ALA A 29 12.51 -1.39 11.16
C ALA A 29 10.98 -1.36 11.07
N ARG A 30 10.43 -1.80 9.93
CA ARG A 30 8.98 -1.82 9.74
C ARG A 30 8.38 -2.94 10.59
N PRO A 31 7.31 -2.70 11.37
CA PRO A 31 6.61 -3.77 12.04
C PRO A 31 6.06 -4.76 11.02
N ARG A 32 6.13 -6.05 11.36
CA ARG A 32 5.54 -7.09 10.53
C ARG A 32 4.01 -6.93 10.51
N VAL A 33 3.41 -6.94 9.32
CA VAL A 33 1.95 -6.87 9.15
C VAL A 33 1.45 -8.07 8.34
N ASP A 34 0.52 -8.82 8.92
CA ASP A 34 -0.18 -9.91 8.23
C ASP A 34 -1.46 -9.37 7.56
N ALA A 35 -1.76 -9.84 6.35
CA ALA A 35 -2.98 -9.48 5.61
C ALA A 35 -3.63 -10.73 5.00
N PRO A 36 -4.28 -11.59 5.83
CA PRO A 36 -4.79 -12.88 5.38
C PRO A 36 -5.92 -12.74 4.35
N GLY A 37 -5.88 -13.58 3.31
CA GLY A 37 -7.01 -13.76 2.38
C GLY A 37 -7.28 -12.60 1.42
N VAL A 38 -6.33 -11.68 1.25
CA VAL A 38 -6.43 -10.60 0.27
C VAL A 38 -5.61 -10.95 -0.98
N PRO A 39 -6.25 -11.32 -2.11
CA PRO A 39 -5.51 -11.66 -3.33
C PRO A 39 -4.91 -10.40 -3.96
N VAL A 40 -3.58 -10.38 -4.05
CA VAL A 40 -2.79 -9.32 -4.67
C VAL A 40 -2.13 -9.86 -5.92
N SER A 41 -2.11 -9.07 -6.99
CA SER A 41 -1.37 -9.43 -8.19
C SER A 41 -0.22 -8.46 -8.44
N VAL A 42 0.99 -8.98 -8.48
CA VAL A 42 2.19 -8.22 -8.89
C VAL A 42 2.23 -8.19 -10.41
N GLN A 43 2.08 -6.98 -10.98
CA GLN A 43 1.99 -6.79 -12.43
C GLN A 43 3.36 -6.59 -13.08
N SER A 44 4.27 -5.91 -12.38
CA SER A 44 5.61 -5.63 -12.86
C SER A 44 6.52 -5.24 -11.71
N ILE A 45 7.81 -5.56 -11.83
CA ILE A 45 8.89 -5.03 -10.99
C ILE A 45 9.95 -4.52 -11.97
N SER A 46 10.41 -3.28 -11.80
CA SER A 46 11.32 -2.62 -12.75
C SER A 46 12.30 -1.69 -12.04
N GLY A 47 13.30 -1.19 -12.79
CA GLY A 47 14.31 -0.24 -12.28
C GLY A 47 15.60 -0.90 -11.80
N ALA A 48 15.55 -2.17 -11.38
CA ALA A 48 16.72 -2.96 -11.00
C ALA A 48 17.26 -3.81 -12.18
N PRO A 49 18.55 -4.17 -12.16
CA PRO A 49 19.12 -5.22 -13.00
C PRO A 49 18.33 -6.54 -12.91
N GLU A 50 18.39 -7.37 -13.96
CA GLU A 50 17.59 -8.60 -14.08
C GLU A 50 17.85 -9.60 -12.95
N ASN A 51 19.12 -9.75 -12.55
CA ASN A 51 19.51 -10.63 -11.44
C ASN A 51 18.90 -10.18 -10.10
N VAL A 52 18.91 -8.87 -9.82
CA VAL A 52 18.33 -8.30 -8.60
C VAL A 52 16.81 -8.42 -8.64
N THR A 53 16.18 -8.11 -9.77
CA THR A 53 14.73 -8.23 -9.97
C THR A 53 14.25 -9.67 -9.76
N THR A 54 14.98 -10.65 -10.31
CA THR A 54 14.64 -12.07 -10.17
C THR A 54 14.75 -12.55 -8.72
N SER A 55 15.86 -12.21 -8.05
CA SER A 55 16.06 -12.54 -6.63
C SER A 55 14.99 -11.88 -5.75
N PHE A 56 14.72 -10.60 -5.99
CA PHE A 56 13.71 -9.84 -5.27
C PHE A 56 12.31 -10.44 -5.44
N ALA A 57 11.92 -10.82 -6.67
CA ALA A 57 10.61 -11.42 -6.93
C ALA A 57 10.40 -12.75 -6.18
N GLY A 58 11.43 -13.60 -6.11
CA GLY A 58 11.38 -14.84 -5.31
C GLY A 58 11.19 -14.56 -3.82
N LEU A 59 12.04 -13.70 -3.26
CA LEU A 59 11.98 -13.28 -1.85
C LEU A 59 10.68 -12.56 -1.50
N LEU A 60 10.11 -11.83 -2.46
CA LEU A 60 8.81 -11.18 -2.32
C LEU A 60 7.67 -12.20 -2.18
N GLY A 61 7.75 -13.31 -2.93
CA GLY A 61 6.82 -14.44 -2.82
C GLY A 61 6.90 -15.13 -1.46
N GLU A 62 8.12 -15.38 -0.97
CA GLU A 62 8.35 -15.93 0.37
C GLU A 62 7.78 -15.00 1.45
N ALA A 63 8.13 -13.71 1.40
CA ALA A 63 7.65 -12.70 2.34
C ALA A 63 6.11 -12.59 2.37
N ALA A 64 5.45 -12.74 1.23
CA ALA A 64 3.99 -12.76 1.12
C ALA A 64 3.39 -14.01 1.78
N ALA A 65 3.95 -15.19 1.49
CA ALA A 65 3.50 -16.45 2.06
C ALA A 65 3.59 -16.43 3.60
N GLU A 66 4.70 -15.94 4.14
CA GLU A 66 4.84 -15.82 5.59
C GLU A 66 3.79 -14.86 6.22
N ARG A 67 3.32 -13.84 5.48
CA ARG A 67 2.29 -12.87 5.91
C ARG A 67 0.87 -13.32 5.62
N LYS A 68 0.70 -14.58 5.19
CA LYS A 68 -0.57 -15.20 4.78
C LYS A 68 -1.25 -14.45 3.63
N MET A 69 -0.47 -13.74 2.82
CA MET A 69 -0.95 -13.03 1.64
C MET A 69 -0.95 -13.96 0.44
N GLU A 70 -1.99 -13.85 -0.39
CA GLU A 70 -2.09 -14.63 -1.62
C GLU A 70 -1.61 -13.78 -2.80
N ILE A 71 -0.50 -14.19 -3.43
CA ILE A 71 -0.06 -13.61 -4.71
C ILE A 71 -0.65 -14.42 -5.86
N VAL A 72 -1.48 -13.77 -6.67
CA VAL A 72 -2.11 -14.38 -7.84
C VAL A 72 -1.44 -13.92 -9.15
N PRO A 73 -1.38 -14.79 -10.17
CA PRO A 73 -0.86 -14.42 -11.49
C PRO A 73 -1.56 -13.19 -12.09
N GLY A 74 -0.83 -12.44 -12.93
CA GLY A 74 -1.29 -11.18 -13.53
C GLY A 74 -2.65 -11.23 -14.26
N ASN A 75 -2.98 -12.39 -14.82
CA ASN A 75 -4.21 -12.63 -15.58
C ASN A 75 -5.40 -13.12 -14.72
N LYS A 76 -5.21 -13.32 -13.41
CA LYS A 76 -6.28 -13.76 -12.50
C LYS A 76 -6.98 -12.56 -11.85
N PRO A 77 -8.23 -12.73 -11.38
CA PRO A 77 -8.89 -11.74 -10.54
C PRO A 77 -8.07 -11.49 -9.27
N ALA A 78 -7.75 -10.22 -9.01
CA ALA A 78 -7.06 -9.77 -7.82
C ALA A 78 -7.79 -8.56 -7.25
N ARG A 79 -7.85 -8.47 -5.92
CA ARG A 79 -8.46 -7.32 -5.24
C ARG A 79 -7.61 -6.06 -5.46
N PHE A 80 -6.29 -6.23 -5.41
CA PHE A 80 -5.34 -5.17 -5.69
C PHE A 80 -4.31 -5.64 -6.72
N ARG A 81 -3.91 -4.71 -7.58
CA ARG A 81 -2.82 -4.90 -8.54
C ARG A 81 -1.70 -3.95 -8.18
N VAL A 82 -0.48 -4.44 -8.13
CA VAL A 82 0.67 -3.62 -7.73
C VAL A 82 1.73 -3.56 -8.82
N LYS A 83 2.31 -2.39 -9.02
CA LYS A 83 3.47 -2.17 -9.88
C LYS A 83 4.64 -1.66 -9.05
N GLY A 84 5.74 -2.39 -9.06
CA GLY A 84 6.93 -2.12 -8.26
C GLY A 84 8.05 -1.45 -9.06
N TYR A 85 8.74 -0.53 -8.40
CA TYR A 85 9.95 0.12 -8.89
C TYR A 85 11.03 0.04 -7.81
N LEU A 86 12.22 -0.42 -8.21
CA LEU A 86 13.38 -0.56 -7.35
C LEU A 86 14.48 0.40 -7.81
N THR A 87 15.13 1.06 -6.85
CA THR A 87 16.26 1.96 -7.11
C THR A 87 17.34 1.73 -6.08
N ALA A 88 18.59 1.62 -6.53
CA ALA A 88 19.75 1.64 -5.65
C ALA A 88 20.40 3.02 -5.68
N GLN A 89 20.73 3.60 -4.52
CA GLN A 89 21.40 4.90 -4.41
C GLN A 89 22.44 4.87 -3.28
N PRO A 90 23.58 5.57 -3.42
CA PRO A 90 24.50 5.75 -2.31
C PRO A 90 23.87 6.63 -1.22
N THR A 91 24.17 6.34 0.04
CA THR A 91 23.80 7.18 1.19
C THR A 91 24.92 8.17 1.52
N GLU A 92 24.62 9.19 2.32
CA GLU A 92 25.64 10.16 2.79
C GLU A 92 26.77 9.48 3.58
N ASP A 93 26.45 8.39 4.29
CA ASP A 93 27.42 7.57 5.02
C ASP A 93 28.24 6.63 4.11
N GLY A 94 28.01 6.63 2.80
CA GLY A 94 28.67 5.75 1.83
C GLY A 94 28.13 4.31 1.81
N GLN A 95 26.99 4.05 2.43
CA GLN A 95 26.24 2.80 2.24
C GLN A 95 25.47 2.86 0.92
N THR A 96 24.86 1.74 0.52
CA THR A 96 23.86 1.75 -0.55
C THR A 96 22.47 1.52 0.04
N SER A 97 21.52 2.38 -0.29
CA SER A 97 20.09 2.19 -0.05
C SER A 97 19.44 1.47 -1.23
N LEU A 98 18.68 0.41 -0.94
CA LEU A 98 17.71 -0.18 -1.87
C LEU A 98 16.33 0.38 -1.53
N ALA A 99 15.89 1.37 -2.29
CA ALA A 99 14.56 1.93 -2.18
C ALA A 99 13.57 1.19 -3.08
N PHE A 100 12.34 1.05 -2.60
CA PHE A 100 11.22 0.47 -3.33
C PHE A 100 10.03 1.41 -3.32
N VAL A 101 9.30 1.41 -4.42
CA VAL A 101 8.02 2.10 -4.58
C VAL A 101 7.02 1.13 -5.20
N TRP A 102 5.85 1.02 -4.58
CA TRP A 102 4.72 0.27 -5.08
C TRP A 102 3.55 1.20 -5.35
N ASP A 103 3.09 1.18 -6.60
CA ASP A 103 1.81 1.77 -6.96
C ASP A 103 0.73 0.70 -6.85
N VAL A 104 -0.23 0.92 -5.94
CA VAL A 104 -1.34 0.01 -5.66
C VAL A 104 -2.58 0.49 -6.39
N TYR A 105 -3.15 -0.39 -7.21
CA TYR A 105 -4.35 -0.15 -8.00
C TYR A 105 -5.49 -1.03 -7.50
N ASP A 106 -6.68 -0.46 -7.44
CA ASP A 106 -7.90 -1.19 -7.06
C ASP A 106 -8.51 -1.98 -8.23
N SER A 107 -9.68 -2.58 -8.01
CA SER A 107 -10.43 -3.34 -9.01
C SER A 107 -10.92 -2.48 -10.19
N THR A 108 -11.09 -1.18 -10.00
CA THR A 108 -11.49 -0.21 -11.03
C THR A 108 -10.29 0.31 -11.84
N LYS A 109 -9.08 -0.21 -11.56
CA LYS A 109 -7.81 0.21 -12.16
C LYS A 109 -7.44 1.65 -11.83
N GLN A 110 -8.05 2.25 -10.80
CA GLN A 110 -7.61 3.52 -10.26
C GLN A 110 -6.49 3.28 -9.26
N ARG A 111 -5.53 4.20 -9.22
CA ARG A 111 -4.41 4.12 -8.28
C ARG A 111 -4.91 4.52 -6.90
N ALA A 112 -5.03 3.53 -6.02
CA ALA A 112 -5.53 3.70 -4.67
C ALA A 112 -4.47 4.30 -3.74
N GLN A 113 -3.20 3.91 -3.89
CA GLN A 113 -2.14 4.37 -3.00
C GLN A 113 -0.73 4.22 -3.60
N ARG A 114 0.21 5.03 -3.11
CA ARG A 114 1.66 4.74 -3.19
C ARG A 114 2.14 4.23 -1.85
N VAL A 115 2.83 3.10 -1.83
CA VAL A 115 3.61 2.71 -0.65
C VAL A 115 5.08 2.65 -1.03
N GLN A 116 5.93 3.13 -0.14
CA GLN A 116 7.37 3.19 -0.37
C GLN A 116 8.13 2.83 0.91
N GLY A 117 9.43 2.62 0.73
CA GLY A 117 10.36 2.37 1.81
C GLY A 117 11.75 2.13 1.24
N GLU A 118 12.69 1.92 2.14
CA GLU A 118 14.06 1.64 1.79
C GLU A 118 14.70 0.69 2.80
N SER A 119 15.70 -0.05 2.31
CA SER A 119 16.54 -0.90 3.13
C SER A 119 18.00 -0.55 2.88
N ILE A 120 18.71 -0.23 3.96
CA ILE A 120 20.12 0.15 3.89
C ILE A 120 20.98 -1.10 3.88
N GLY A 121 21.82 -1.21 2.84
CA GLY A 121 22.82 -2.26 2.67
C GLY A 121 24.16 -1.89 3.28
N LYS A 122 25.21 -2.61 2.85
CA LYS A 122 26.58 -2.38 3.32
C LYS A 122 27.20 -1.16 2.64
N ARG A 123 28.31 -0.70 3.20
CA ARG A 123 29.21 0.28 2.56
C ARG A 123 29.76 -0.30 1.26
N SER A 124 29.65 0.45 0.16
CA SER A 124 30.19 0.08 -1.15
C SER A 124 31.06 1.20 -1.67
N GLY A 125 32.31 0.89 -2.05
CA GLY A 125 33.29 1.89 -2.49
C GLY A 125 33.26 2.22 -3.98
N GLY A 126 32.27 1.72 -4.74
CA GLY A 126 32.16 1.88 -6.18
C GLY A 126 31.16 2.96 -6.60
N SER A 127 31.27 3.43 -7.85
CA SER A 127 30.31 4.36 -8.46
C SER A 127 28.99 3.69 -8.88
N ASP A 128 28.98 2.37 -9.02
CA ASP A 128 27.76 1.60 -9.30
C ASP A 128 27.02 1.33 -7.98
N PRO A 129 25.84 1.92 -7.76
CA PRO A 129 25.06 1.66 -6.55
C PRO A 129 24.59 0.21 -6.46
N TRP A 130 24.40 -0.50 -7.57
CA TRP A 130 23.94 -1.89 -7.51
C TRP A 130 25.01 -2.85 -6.96
N ALA A 131 26.28 -2.47 -7.01
CA ALA A 131 27.38 -3.26 -6.45
C ALA A 131 27.31 -3.39 -4.91
N GLY A 132 26.63 -2.45 -4.23
CA GLY A 132 26.41 -2.49 -2.78
C GLY A 132 25.18 -3.29 -2.35
N ILE A 133 24.39 -3.80 -3.30
CA ILE A 133 23.14 -4.54 -3.04
C ILE A 133 23.42 -6.04 -2.95
N ASP A 134 23.58 -6.53 -1.71
CA ASP A 134 23.69 -7.96 -1.43
C ASP A 134 22.33 -8.65 -1.18
N GLN A 135 22.34 -9.99 -1.10
CA GLN A 135 21.12 -10.76 -0.88
C GLN A 135 20.41 -10.38 0.44
N THR A 136 21.15 -9.96 1.46
CA THR A 136 20.58 -9.57 2.75
C THR A 136 19.73 -8.31 2.61
N VAL A 137 20.20 -7.29 1.90
CA VAL A 137 19.41 -6.07 1.67
C VAL A 137 18.22 -6.33 0.72
N VAL A 138 18.37 -7.22 -0.28
CA VAL A 138 17.26 -7.62 -1.15
C VAL A 138 16.16 -8.34 -0.36
N ALA A 139 16.53 -9.28 0.52
CA ALA A 139 15.59 -10.00 1.38
C ALA A 139 14.88 -9.05 2.35
N LYS A 140 15.64 -8.11 2.94
CA LYS A 140 15.08 -7.08 3.81
C LYS A 140 14.08 -6.18 3.06
N ALA A 141 14.43 -5.70 1.87
CA ALA A 141 13.55 -4.86 1.06
C ALA A 141 12.28 -5.60 0.60
N ALA A 142 12.37 -6.89 0.30
CA ALA A 142 11.22 -7.72 -0.04
C ALA A 142 10.27 -7.91 1.17
N SER A 143 10.84 -8.16 2.35
CA SER A 143 10.09 -8.20 3.61
C SER A 143 9.40 -6.86 3.91
N ASP A 144 10.16 -5.77 3.90
CA ASP A 144 9.68 -4.41 4.18
C ASP A 144 8.63 -3.95 3.14
N SER A 145 8.73 -4.44 1.90
CA SER A 145 7.74 -4.23 0.82
C SER A 145 6.41 -4.89 1.14
N MET A 146 6.43 -6.15 1.57
CA MET A 146 5.19 -6.85 1.91
C MET A 146 4.54 -6.30 3.18
N ASP A 147 5.33 -5.85 4.16
CA ASP A 147 4.79 -5.08 5.30
C ASP A 147 4.12 -3.78 4.86
N ALA A 148 4.72 -3.06 3.90
CA ALA A 148 4.14 -1.85 3.32
C ALA A 148 2.77 -2.13 2.70
N ILE A 149 2.72 -3.16 1.85
CA ILE A 149 1.53 -3.54 1.11
C ILE A 149 0.48 -4.01 2.11
N ALA A 150 0.80 -4.95 3.01
CA ALA A 150 -0.11 -5.44 4.03
C ALA A 150 -0.68 -4.31 4.91
N GLY A 151 0.16 -3.36 5.34
CA GLY A 151 -0.29 -2.18 6.09
C GLY A 151 -1.34 -1.35 5.35
N PHE A 152 -1.20 -1.18 4.03
CA PHE A 152 -2.22 -0.54 3.21
C PHE A 152 -3.50 -1.40 3.08
N LEU A 153 -3.35 -2.71 2.91
CA LEU A 153 -4.48 -3.63 2.74
C LEU A 153 -5.40 -3.69 3.96
N VAL A 154 -4.84 -3.62 5.17
CA VAL A 154 -5.61 -3.70 6.43
C VAL A 154 -6.26 -2.38 6.83
N THR A 155 -5.73 -1.25 6.34
CA THR A 155 -6.28 0.10 6.61
C THR A 155 -7.34 0.53 5.59
N THR A 156 -7.41 -0.15 4.44
CA THR A 156 -8.44 0.09 3.43
C THR A 156 -9.68 -0.75 3.77
N PRO A 157 -10.78 -0.15 4.27
CA PRO A 157 -12.00 -0.91 4.52
C PRO A 157 -12.41 -1.61 3.23
N ALA A 158 -12.77 -2.89 3.35
CA ALA A 158 -13.35 -3.65 2.27
C ALA A 158 -14.64 -2.93 1.84
N VAL A 159 -14.54 -2.07 0.82
CA VAL A 159 -15.70 -1.50 0.16
C VAL A 159 -16.42 -2.67 -0.48
N GLU A 160 -17.38 -3.17 0.28
CA GLU A 160 -18.49 -4.03 -0.06
C GLU A 160 -18.41 -4.72 -1.43
N THR A 161 -18.31 -6.06 -1.39
CA THR A 161 -19.10 -7.00 -2.19
C THR A 161 -18.45 -7.70 -3.39
N LEU A 162 -18.07 -8.96 -3.13
CA LEU A 162 -18.56 -10.05 -3.98
C LEU A 162 -20.09 -10.14 -3.81
N LYS A 163 -20.85 -9.27 -4.49
CA LYS A 163 -22.33 -9.34 -4.58
C LYS A 163 -22.67 -10.14 -5.84
N THR A 164 -22.64 -11.47 -5.73
CA THR A 164 -23.58 -12.33 -6.44
C THR A 164 -23.74 -13.66 -5.71
N GLU A 165 -24.93 -13.82 -5.11
CA GLU A 165 -25.71 -15.08 -4.97
C GLU A 165 -25.12 -16.22 -4.13
N THR A 166 -25.76 -16.61 -3.02
CA THR A 166 -26.95 -17.47 -3.09
C THR A 166 -28.15 -16.90 -2.31
N LYS A 167 -29.23 -16.56 -3.03
CA LYS A 167 -30.58 -16.60 -2.48
C LYS A 167 -30.94 -18.06 -2.18
N THR A 168 -31.44 -18.34 -0.98
CA THR A 168 -32.78 -18.91 -0.69
C THR A 168 -32.74 -19.73 0.60
N GLY A 169 -33.57 -19.35 1.59
CA GLY A 169 -34.09 -20.31 2.56
C GLY A 169 -34.11 -19.93 4.03
N LYS A 170 -34.76 -18.82 4.43
CA LYS A 170 -35.53 -18.82 5.68
C LYS A 170 -36.51 -17.64 5.76
N PRO A 171 -37.82 -17.88 5.88
CA PRO A 171 -38.71 -16.95 6.55
C PRO A 171 -38.93 -17.42 7.98
N ALA A 172 -38.60 -16.55 8.93
CA ALA A 172 -39.02 -16.65 10.31
C ALA A 172 -40.54 -16.39 10.42
N LYS A 173 -41.24 -17.18 11.25
CA LYS A 173 -42.58 -16.81 11.77
C LYS A 173 -42.45 -15.57 12.65
N PRO A 174 -43.44 -14.67 12.63
CA PRO A 174 -44.19 -14.42 13.87
C PRO A 174 -45.71 -14.15 13.70
N GLY A 175 -46.51 -14.80 14.56
CA GLY A 175 -47.63 -14.24 15.35
C GLY A 175 -48.75 -13.40 14.74
N THR A 176 -49.95 -14.01 14.71
CA THR A 176 -51.20 -13.55 15.38
C THR A 176 -52.14 -12.52 14.71
N ARG A 177 -53.41 -12.98 14.58
CA ARG A 177 -54.72 -12.28 14.48
C ARG A 177 -55.13 -11.84 13.05
N VAL A 178 -56.34 -12.06 12.50
CA VAL A 178 -57.72 -11.99 13.04
C VAL A 178 -58.72 -12.74 12.11
N ALA A 179 -59.70 -13.42 12.73
CA ALA A 179 -61.13 -13.61 12.37
C ALA A 179 -61.65 -14.12 10.99
N ALA A 180 -62.59 -15.07 11.13
CA ALA A 180 -63.87 -15.26 10.38
C ALA A 180 -63.78 -15.68 8.90
N THR A 181 -64.55 -16.61 8.34
CA THR A 181 -65.80 -17.29 8.71
C THR A 181 -65.95 -18.50 7.76
N ASP A 182 -66.46 -19.63 8.24
CA ASP A 182 -66.97 -20.75 7.43
C ASP A 182 -68.15 -20.26 6.54
N PRO A 183 -68.35 -20.80 5.32
CA PRO A 183 -69.26 -21.95 5.22
C PRO A 183 -68.97 -22.98 4.10
N LYS A 184 -69.07 -24.26 4.47
CA LYS A 184 -70.04 -25.28 3.95
C LYS A 184 -69.97 -25.81 2.48
N LYS A 185 -70.15 -27.14 2.41
CA LYS A 185 -70.66 -28.02 1.31
C LYS A 185 -69.66 -28.40 0.21
N SER A 186 -69.54 -29.65 -0.25
CA SER A 186 -70.46 -30.81 -0.23
C SER A 186 -69.70 -32.13 -0.07
#